data_AF-A0A1L3FAY3-F1
#
_entry.id   AF-A0A1L3FAY3-F1
#
_cell.length_a   1.000
_cell.length_b   1.000
_cell.length_c   1.000
_cell.angle_alpha   90.00
_cell.angle_beta   90.00
_cell.angle_gamma   90.00
#
_symmetry.space_group_name_H-M   'P 1'
#
loop_
_entity.id
_entity.type
_entity.pdbx_description
1 polymer ?
#
loop_
_entity_poly.entity_id
_entity_poly.type
_entity_poly.pdbx_seq_one_letter_code
_entity_poly.pdbx_strand_id
1 'polypeptide(L)' 'MTRVWRRLNDSHTPREAAMQALILVAEGGGPTMFARIGVMRALNRHYVPEFNPKGKEPHWGRRKLKRDQ' A
#
# COMPACT_ATOMS: atom_id res chain seq x y z
N MET A 1 -12.46 1.39 -3.51
CA MET A 1 -11.50 0.30 -3.23
C MET A 1 -12.25 -1.01 -3.10
N THR A 2 -12.01 -1.97 -3.99
CA THR A 2 -12.87 -3.15 -4.20
C THR A 2 -12.65 -4.27 -3.17
N ARG A 3 -13.72 -5.02 -2.89
CA ARG A 3 -13.84 -6.08 -1.86
C ARG A 3 -12.79 -7.20 -1.98
N VAL A 4 -12.27 -7.44 -3.18
CA VAL A 4 -11.22 -8.43 -3.50
C VAL A 4 -9.88 -8.07 -2.84
N TRP A 5 -9.56 -6.78 -2.76
CA TRP A 5 -8.27 -6.32 -2.23
C TRP A 5 -8.12 -6.58 -0.74
N ARG A 6 -9.21 -6.42 0.02
CA ARG A 6 -9.25 -6.71 1.46
C ARG A 6 -9.04 -8.21 1.71
N ARG A 7 -9.74 -9.05 0.97
CA ARG A 7 -9.65 -10.51 1.10
C ARG A 7 -8.24 -11.05 0.86
N LEU A 8 -7.53 -10.55 -0.15
CA LEU A 8 -6.15 -10.97 -0.46
C LEU A 8 -5.13 -10.61 0.63
N ASN A 9 -5.43 -9.58 1.44
CA ASN A 9 -4.47 -9.02 2.39
C ASN A 9 -4.72 -9.49 3.85
N ASP A 10 -5.87 -10.09 4.13
CA ASP A 10 -6.24 -10.58 5.47
C ASP A 10 -5.89 -12.07 5.68
N SER A 11 -5.73 -12.85 4.60
CA SER A 11 -5.49 -14.30 4.67
C SER A 11 -4.02 -14.72 4.58
N HIS A 12 -3.11 -13.81 4.24
CA HIS A 12 -1.74 -14.15 3.84
C HIS A 12 -0.69 -13.24 4.46
N THR A 13 0.48 -13.81 4.74
CA THR A 13 1.65 -12.99 5.06
C THR A 13 1.95 -12.06 3.88
N PRO A 14 2.58 -10.89 4.10
CA PRO A 14 2.90 -9.95 3.02
C PRO A 14 3.61 -10.61 1.83
N ARG A 15 4.47 -11.61 2.08
CA ARG A 15 5.18 -12.38 1.05
C ARG A 15 4.24 -13.27 0.22
N GLU A 16 3.34 -14.00 0.86
CA GLU A 16 2.37 -14.85 0.19
C GLU A 16 1.34 -14.03 -0.59
N ALA A 17 0.88 -12.91 0.00
CA ALA A 17 -0.01 -11.97 -0.67
C ALA A 17 0.64 -11.37 -1.93
N ALA A 18 1.95 -11.07 -1.88
CA ALA A 18 2.72 -10.61 -3.03
C ALA A 18 2.79 -11.67 -4.15
N MET A 19 3.07 -12.94 -3.80
CA MET A 19 3.12 -14.01 -4.79
C MET A 19 1.77 -14.26 -5.45
N GLN A 20 0.67 -14.28 -4.68
CA GLN A 20 -0.67 -14.45 -5.25
C GLN A 20 -1.09 -13.28 -6.13
N ALA A 21 -0.72 -12.06 -5.76
CA ALA A 21 -0.98 -10.90 -6.61
C ALA A 21 -0.18 -10.96 -7.92
N LEU A 22 1.05 -11.49 -7.91
CA LEU A 22 1.86 -11.72 -9.12
C LEU A 22 1.25 -12.80 -10.03
N ILE A 23 0.82 -13.92 -9.46
CA ILE A 23 0.15 -15.00 -10.20
C ILE A 23 -1.13 -14.48 -10.86
N LEU A 24 -1.97 -13.74 -10.12
CA LEU A 24 -3.22 -13.18 -10.63
C LEU A 24 -3.03 -12.19 -11.79
N VAL A 25 -1.92 -11.43 -11.78
CA VAL A 25 -1.55 -10.53 -12.88
C VAL A 25 -1.05 -11.32 -14.08
N ALA A 26 -0.18 -12.32 -13.88
CA ALA A 26 0.43 -13.11 -14.95
C ALA A 26 -0.58 -14.00 -15.68
N GLU A 27 -1.54 -14.58 -14.97
CA GLU A 27 -2.49 -15.56 -15.53
C GLU A 27 -3.81 -14.92 -15.96
N GLY A 28 -4.26 -13.84 -15.31
CA GLY A 28 -5.63 -13.34 -15.42
C GLY A 28 -5.77 -11.89 -15.90
N GLY A 29 -4.68 -11.21 -16.27
CA GLY A 29 -4.72 -9.78 -16.59
C GLY A 29 -5.12 -8.92 -15.39
N GLY A 30 -4.88 -9.43 -14.18
CA GLY A 30 -5.20 -8.73 -12.94
C GLY A 30 -4.49 -7.36 -12.82
N PRO A 31 -4.94 -6.47 -11.93
CA PRO A 31 -4.37 -5.13 -11.83
C PRO A 31 -2.90 -5.19 -11.38
N THR A 32 -1.96 -4.84 -12.25
CA THR A 32 -0.51 -4.84 -11.99
C THR A 32 -0.13 -4.04 -10.73
N MET A 33 -0.92 -3.01 -10.41
CA MET A 33 -0.76 -2.24 -9.18
C MET A 33 -0.88 -3.08 -7.90
N PHE A 34 -1.71 -4.12 -7.86
CA PHE A 34 -1.85 -4.98 -6.69
C PHE A 34 -0.62 -5.85 -6.46
N ALA A 35 -0.05 -6.41 -7.52
CA ALA A 35 1.23 -7.11 -7.45
C ALA A 35 2.33 -6.18 -6.94
N ARG A 36 2.42 -4.97 -7.51
CA ARG A 36 3.40 -3.97 -7.10
C ARG A 36 3.27 -3.60 -5.62
N ILE A 37 2.06 -3.36 -5.13
CA ILE A 37 1.82 -3.01 -3.71
C ILE A 37 2.13 -4.19 -2.78
N GLY A 38 1.74 -5.41 -3.15
CA GLY A 38 2.05 -6.62 -2.38
C GLY A 38 3.56 -6.82 -2.24
N VAL A 39 4.30 -6.73 -3.34
CA VAL A 39 5.77 -6.85 -3.36
C VAL A 39 6.43 -5.78 -2.50
N MET A 40 6.02 -4.51 -2.65
CA MET A 40 6.57 -3.42 -1.82
C MET A 40 6.31 -3.64 -0.32
N ARG A 41 5.13 -4.12 0.07
CA ARG A 41 4.83 -4.47 1.47
C ARG A 41 5.66 -5.66 1.96
N ALA A 42 5.85 -6.69 1.13
CA ALA A 42 6.65 -7.87 1.48
C ALA A 42 8.13 -7.54 1.73
N LEU A 43 8.68 -6.65 0.89
CA LEU A 43 10.06 -6.18 0.99
C LEU A 43 10.25 -5.25 2.18
N ASN A 44 9.32 -4.31 2.42
CA ASN A 44 9.41 -3.34 3.51
C ASN A 44 8.81 -3.84 4.84
N ARG A 45 8.51 -5.15 4.98
CA ARG A 45 7.79 -5.69 6.15
C ARG A 45 8.50 -5.50 7.50
N HIS A 46 9.81 -5.32 7.46
CA HIS A 46 10.67 -5.12 8.64
C HIS A 46 11.14 -3.67 8.78
N TYR A 47 10.74 -2.79 7.87
CA TYR A 47 11.05 -1.38 7.93
C TYR A 47 9.91 -0.66 8.63
N VAL A 48 10.13 -0.29 9.89
CA VAL A 48 9.27 0.67 10.58
C VAL A 48 9.77 2.07 10.21
N PRO A 49 8.99 2.89 9.49
CA PRO A 49 9.41 4.26 9.23
C PRO A 49 9.57 4.98 10.56
N GLU A 50 10.80 5.43 10.85
CA GLU A 50 11.03 6.28 12.01
C GLU A 50 10.21 7.57 11.82
N PHE A 51 9.36 7.87 12.81
CA PHE A 51 8.54 9.06 12.76
C PHE A 51 9.46 10.28 12.90
N ASN A 52 9.83 10.89 11.78
CA ASN A 52 10.57 12.14 11.77
C ASN A 52 9.58 13.32 11.87
N PRO A 53 9.47 14.01 13.02
CA PRO A 53 8.58 15.16 13.18
C PRO A 53 8.94 16.32 12.23
N LYS A 54 10.21 16.43 11.81
CA LYS A 54 10.65 17.45 10.83
C LYS A 54 10.15 17.15 9.42
N GLY A 55 9.88 15.88 9.08
CA GLY A 55 9.35 15.49 7.77
C GLY A 55 7.89 15.92 7.53
N LYS A 56 7.19 16.38 8.58
CA LYS A 56 5.86 16.98 8.49
C LYS A 56 5.88 18.50 8.49
N GLU A 57 7.05 19.15 8.42
CA GLU A 57 7.09 20.58 8.17
C GLU A 57 6.33 20.86 6.87
N PRO A 58 5.33 21.76 6.89
CA PRO A 58 4.49 22.01 5.74
C PRO A 58 5.35 22.69 4.66
N HIS A 59 5.91 21.87 3.77
CA HIS A 59 6.69 22.30 2.61
C HIS A 59 5.92 23.31 1.74
N TRP A 60 4.59 23.27 1.76
CA TRP A 60 3.70 24.17 1.00
C TRP A 60 2.98 25.23 1.86
N GLY A 61 3.46 25.52 3.08
CA GLY A 61 2.79 26.45 4.00
C GLY A 61 1.41 25.95 4.48
N ARG A 62 0.65 26.82 5.16
CA ARG A 62 -0.69 26.47 5.67
C ARG A 62 -1.67 26.37 4.49
N ARG A 63 -2.03 25.15 4.08
CA ARG A 63 -3.20 24.94 3.21
C ARG A 63 -4.46 25.40 3.94
N LYS A 64 -5.19 26.35 3.36
CA LYS A 64 -6.55 26.73 3.78
C LYS A 64 -7.53 25.64 3.33
N LEU A 65 -7.50 24.48 3.98
CA LEU A 65 -8.55 23.47 3.81
C LEU A 65 -9.63 23.75 4.86
N LYS A 66 -10.78 24.29 4.41
CA LYS A 66 -12.01 24.29 5.21
C LYS A 66 -12.44 22.84 5.33
N ARG A 67 -12.06 22.18 6.42
CA ARG A 67 -12.42 20.77 6.66
C ARG A 67 -13.79 20.62 7.32
N ASP A 68 -14.40 21.71 7.77
CA ASP A 68 -15.68 21.71 8.49
C ASP A 68 -16.60 22.87 8.06
N GLN A 69 -16.81 23.06 6.75
CA GLN A 69 -17.94 23.85 6.23
C GLN A 69 -18.71 23.03 5.21
#